data_AF-E4YKY1-F1
#
_entry.id   AF-E4YKY1-F1
#
_cell.length_a   1.000
_cell.length_b   1.000
_cell.length_c   1.000
_cell.angle_alpha   90.00
_cell.angle_beta   90.00
_cell.angle_gamma   90.00
#
_symmetry.space_group_name_H-M   'P 1'
#
loop_
_entity.id
_entity.type
_entity.pdbx_description
1 polymer ?
#
loop_
_entity_poly.entity_id
_entity_poly.type
_entity_poly.pdbx_seq_one_letter_code
_entity_poly.pdbx_strand_id
1 'polypeptide(L)'
;KTGKEILASGKTSFTDFCPVTYSESSCAYEGLKRPDGTFAASYKGKTYVLLTLKALDKFMRRPEDFCNLQLPAKVPPKPLPLQELPTGGYLELGTGEALTDAIDAVGNFKPKLPFISVTDSSLIFVALYLKANNKKNPLFVRQKWQAALDLFKSDCENISFLGRKMTRRYKPKEHRLPELDKRLERFFDLEKCPSYLTSMKKPPIPAKAPCKK
;
A
#
# COMPACT_ATOMS: atom_id res chain seq x y z
N LYS A 1 -17.07 -3.88 -32.26
CA LYS A 1 -17.41 -4.39 -30.91
C LYS A 1 -16.11 -4.94 -30.33
N THR A 2 -15.71 -4.35 -29.23
CA THR A 2 -14.36 -4.30 -28.65
C THR A 2 -14.04 -5.51 -27.79
N GLY A 3 -12.75 -5.88 -27.79
CA GLY A 3 -12.19 -7.04 -27.11
C GLY A 3 -12.56 -7.14 -25.64
N LYS A 4 -13.31 -8.19 -25.33
CA LYS A 4 -13.40 -8.91 -24.06
C LYS A 4 -13.71 -10.35 -24.49
N GLU A 5 -13.08 -11.34 -23.84
CA GLU A 5 -13.12 -12.79 -24.16
C GLU A 5 -11.97 -13.34 -25.01
N ILE A 6 -10.72 -13.06 -24.62
CA ILE A 6 -9.62 -14.00 -24.88
C ILE A 6 -8.77 -14.11 -23.61
N LEU A 7 -9.35 -14.66 -22.54
CA LEU A 7 -8.65 -14.88 -21.26
C LEU A 7 -9.32 -16.02 -20.48
N ALA A 8 -9.54 -17.18 -21.11
CA ALA A 8 -9.99 -18.39 -20.41
C ALA A 8 -9.81 -19.70 -21.22
N SER A 9 -8.81 -19.81 -22.09
CA SER A 9 -8.51 -21.10 -22.74
C SER A 9 -7.02 -21.21 -23.06
N GLY A 10 -6.19 -21.09 -22.01
CA GLY A 10 -4.83 -21.58 -22.06
C GLY A 10 -4.82 -22.95 -21.40
N LYS A 11 -4.71 -24.03 -22.16
CA LYS A 11 -4.35 -25.33 -21.59
C LYS A 11 -2.99 -25.17 -20.91
N THR A 12 -2.97 -24.98 -19.60
CA THR A 12 -1.73 -24.99 -18.83
C THR A 12 -1.24 -26.43 -18.76
N SER A 13 -0.01 -26.65 -19.20
CA SER A 13 0.68 -27.93 -19.10
C SER A 13 1.66 -27.88 -17.93
N PHE A 14 2.21 -29.03 -17.52
CA PHE A 14 3.30 -29.12 -16.53
C PHE A 14 4.64 -28.52 -17.01
N THR A 15 4.59 -27.60 -17.99
CA THR A 15 5.68 -26.70 -18.35
C THR A 15 5.85 -25.60 -17.30
N ASP A 16 4.75 -25.15 -16.70
CA ASP A 16 4.75 -24.02 -15.76
C ASP A 16 4.81 -24.45 -14.28
N PHE A 17 4.50 -25.71 -13.99
CA PHE A 17 4.39 -26.26 -12.65
C PHE A 17 5.12 -27.59 -12.53
N CYS A 18 5.71 -27.83 -11.36
CA CYS A 18 6.43 -29.08 -11.09
C CYS A 18 5.46 -30.23 -10.76
N PRO A 19 5.39 -31.30 -11.59
CA PRO A 19 4.45 -32.41 -11.40
C PRO A 19 4.73 -33.23 -10.14
N VAL A 20 6.00 -33.38 -9.76
CA VAL A 20 6.39 -34.20 -8.60
C VAL A 20 5.92 -33.56 -7.29
N THR A 21 6.11 -32.25 -7.12
CA THR A 21 5.62 -31.54 -5.94
C THR A 21 4.09 -31.50 -5.87
N TYR A 22 3.43 -31.45 -7.03
CA TYR A 22 1.98 -31.51 -7.10
C TYR A 22 1.44 -32.89 -6.71
N SER A 23 2.08 -33.96 -7.16
CA SER A 23 1.74 -35.33 -6.76
C SER A 23 2.03 -35.59 -5.28
N GLU A 24 3.14 -35.07 -4.75
CA GLU A 24 3.52 -35.24 -3.33
C GLU A 24 2.56 -34.54 -2.38
N SER A 25 1.94 -33.44 -2.81
CA SER A 25 0.89 -32.76 -2.05
C SER A 25 -0.50 -33.34 -2.29
N SER A 26 -0.61 -34.58 -2.80
CA SER A 26 -1.89 -35.20 -3.16
C SER A 26 -2.76 -34.32 -4.06
N CYS A 27 -2.14 -33.65 -5.04
CA CYS A 27 -2.81 -32.75 -5.98
C CYS A 27 -3.44 -31.49 -5.34
N ALA A 28 -2.98 -31.11 -4.14
CA ALA A 28 -3.40 -29.88 -3.47
C ALA A 28 -2.77 -28.61 -4.06
N TYR A 29 -3.37 -27.46 -3.76
CA TYR A 29 -2.96 -26.16 -4.29
C TYR A 29 -1.57 -25.74 -3.80
N GLU A 30 -1.19 -26.15 -2.59
CA GLU A 30 0.10 -25.90 -1.95
C GLU A 30 1.28 -26.53 -2.71
N GLY A 31 1.02 -27.57 -3.50
CA GLY A 31 2.01 -28.23 -4.36
C GLY A 31 2.20 -27.60 -5.73
N LEU A 32 1.37 -26.63 -6.13
CA LEU A 32 1.49 -25.89 -7.39
C LEU A 32 2.62 -24.85 -7.32
N LYS A 33 3.84 -25.36 -7.24
CA LYS A 33 5.06 -24.55 -7.22
C LYS A 33 5.61 -24.40 -8.64
N ARG A 34 5.97 -23.17 -8.97
CA ARG A 34 6.61 -22.84 -10.24
C ARG A 34 8.11 -23.01 -10.11
N PRO A 35 8.75 -23.87 -10.93
CA PRO A 35 10.19 -23.99 -10.97
C PRO A 35 10.82 -22.83 -11.77
N ASP A 36 12.07 -22.49 -11.45
CA ASP A 36 12.82 -21.41 -12.12
C ASP A 36 13.33 -21.79 -13.53
N GLY A 37 13.09 -23.02 -13.98
CA GLY A 37 13.52 -23.52 -15.29
C GLY A 37 14.83 -24.29 -15.31
N THR A 38 15.53 -24.40 -14.16
CA THR A 38 16.87 -25.00 -14.07
C THR A 38 16.91 -26.50 -14.38
N PHE A 39 15.85 -27.24 -14.02
CA PHE A 39 15.77 -28.69 -14.23
C PHE A 39 14.58 -29.01 -15.11
N ALA A 40 14.83 -29.64 -16.25
CA ALA A 40 13.79 -30.04 -17.19
C ALA A 40 14.05 -31.45 -17.71
N ALA A 41 12.98 -32.21 -17.93
CA ALA A 41 13.02 -33.53 -18.55
C ALA A 41 11.97 -33.62 -19.67
N SER A 42 12.31 -34.30 -20.75
CA SER A 42 11.37 -34.59 -21.84
C SER A 42 10.92 -36.03 -21.76
N TYR A 43 9.61 -36.28 -21.81
CA TYR A 43 9.03 -37.62 -21.79
C TYR A 43 7.77 -37.68 -22.66
N LYS A 44 7.68 -38.70 -23.54
CA LYS A 44 6.57 -38.89 -24.51
C LYS A 44 6.23 -37.61 -25.29
N GLY A 45 7.25 -36.85 -25.71
CA GLY A 45 7.10 -35.62 -26.49
C GLY A 45 6.62 -34.39 -25.70
N LYS A 46 6.53 -34.46 -24.37
CA LYS A 46 6.19 -33.34 -23.48
C LYS A 46 7.38 -32.97 -22.60
N THR A 47 7.61 -31.68 -22.42
CA THR A 47 8.65 -31.16 -21.51
C THR A 47 8.04 -30.86 -20.15
N TYR A 48 8.68 -31.36 -19.10
CA TYR A 48 8.31 -31.15 -17.71
C TYR A 48 9.42 -30.36 -17.01
N VAL A 49 9.05 -29.29 -16.34
CA VAL A 49 9.99 -28.47 -15.57
C VAL A 49 9.86 -28.83 -14.09
N LEU A 50 10.98 -29.01 -13.40
CA LEU A 50 11.05 -29.56 -12.05
C LEU A 50 11.74 -28.59 -11.11
N LEU A 51 11.27 -28.56 -9.86
CA LEU A 51 11.71 -27.58 -8.87
C LEU A 51 13.11 -27.87 -8.33
N THR A 52 13.47 -29.15 -8.17
CA THR A 52 14.72 -29.58 -7.55
C THR A 52 15.31 -30.79 -8.24
N LEU A 53 16.61 -31.03 -8.06
CA LEU A 53 17.28 -32.24 -8.56
C LEU A 53 16.69 -33.53 -7.98
N LYS A 54 16.19 -33.50 -6.73
CA LYS A 54 15.47 -34.64 -6.13
C LYS A 54 14.15 -34.93 -6.86
N ALA A 55 13.43 -33.88 -7.25
CA ALA A 55 12.22 -34.03 -8.05
C ALA A 55 12.54 -34.56 -9.47
N LEU A 56 13.67 -34.14 -10.05
CA LEU A 56 14.18 -34.68 -11.31
C LEU A 56 14.47 -36.18 -11.22
N ASP A 57 15.24 -36.62 -10.25
CA ASP A 57 15.56 -38.04 -10.06
C ASP A 57 14.28 -38.89 -9.84
N LYS A 58 13.34 -38.40 -9.01
CA LYS A 58 12.04 -39.08 -8.82
C LYS A 58 11.25 -39.18 -10.12
N PHE A 59 11.18 -38.11 -10.90
CA PHE A 59 10.49 -38.09 -12.19
C PHE A 59 11.13 -39.07 -13.18
N MET A 60 12.47 -39.11 -13.25
CA MET A 60 13.21 -40.00 -14.16
C MET A 60 13.05 -41.48 -13.80
N ARG A 61 12.87 -41.81 -12.53
CA ARG A 61 12.63 -43.20 -12.08
C ARG A 61 11.26 -43.74 -12.48
N ARG A 62 10.21 -42.92 -12.38
CA ARG A 62 8.83 -43.31 -12.70
C ARG A 62 8.07 -42.17 -13.38
N PRO A 63 8.37 -41.88 -14.66
CA PRO A 63 7.72 -40.78 -15.37
C PRO A 63 6.23 -41.03 -15.65
N GLU A 64 5.78 -42.30 -15.64
CA GLU A 64 4.39 -42.67 -15.93
C GLU A 64 3.40 -42.20 -14.86
N ASP A 65 3.82 -42.21 -13.59
CA ASP A 65 3.02 -41.78 -12.44
C ASP A 65 2.67 -40.28 -12.52
N PHE A 66 3.56 -39.49 -13.13
CA PHE A 66 3.46 -38.03 -13.19
C PHE A 66 2.90 -37.52 -14.53
N CYS A 67 2.98 -38.30 -15.60
CA CYS A 67 2.58 -37.89 -16.95
C CYS A 67 1.06 -37.74 -17.13
N ASN A 68 0.26 -38.44 -16.31
CA ASN A 68 -1.20 -38.44 -16.39
C ASN A 68 -1.88 -37.47 -15.42
N LEU A 69 -1.09 -36.70 -14.65
CA LEU A 69 -1.63 -35.69 -13.75
C LEU A 69 -2.41 -34.65 -14.56
N GLN A 70 -3.46 -34.10 -13.95
CA GLN A 70 -4.26 -33.02 -14.51
C GLN A 70 -4.20 -31.84 -13.55
N LEU A 71 -3.95 -30.65 -14.09
CA LEU A 71 -4.00 -29.43 -13.29
C LEU A 71 -5.46 -29.10 -12.96
N PRO A 72 -5.73 -28.50 -11.79
CA PRO A 72 -7.06 -28.04 -11.44
C PRO A 72 -7.47 -26.89 -12.37
N ALA A 73 -8.78 -26.73 -12.59
CA ALA A 73 -9.32 -25.71 -13.51
C ALA A 73 -8.91 -24.27 -13.15
N LYS A 74 -8.59 -24.01 -11.88
CA LYS A 74 -8.09 -22.72 -11.38
C LYS A 74 -6.66 -22.90 -10.89
N VAL A 75 -5.71 -22.45 -11.69
CA VAL A 75 -4.30 -22.34 -11.31
C VAL A 75 -3.98 -20.94 -10.80
N PRO A 76 -3.02 -20.78 -9.87
CA PRO A 76 -2.58 -19.45 -9.47
C PRO A 76 -2.12 -18.66 -10.70
N PRO A 77 -2.37 -17.35 -10.81
CA PRO A 77 -1.80 -16.52 -11.87
C PRO A 77 -0.28 -16.39 -11.70
N LYS A 78 0.44 -16.09 -12.78
CA LYS A 78 1.88 -15.81 -12.70
C LYS A 78 2.07 -14.46 -11.98
N PRO A 79 2.97 -14.37 -10.98
CA PRO A 79 3.25 -13.08 -10.35
C PRO A 79 3.84 -12.15 -11.41
N LEU A 80 3.20 -11.00 -11.59
CA LEU A 80 3.66 -9.92 -12.47
C LEU A 80 4.33 -8.84 -11.61
N PRO A 81 5.38 -8.17 -12.12
CA PRO A 81 5.92 -7.00 -11.46
C PRO A 81 4.86 -5.89 -11.41
N LEU A 82 4.93 -5.02 -10.38
CA LEU A 82 3.91 -4.00 -10.14
C LEU A 82 3.64 -3.11 -11.36
N GLN A 83 4.67 -2.81 -12.15
CA GLN A 83 4.62 -1.94 -13.32
C GLN A 83 3.84 -2.53 -14.49
N GLU A 84 3.69 -3.86 -14.55
CA GLU A 84 3.00 -4.57 -15.63
C GLU A 84 1.53 -4.85 -15.30
N LEU A 85 1.09 -4.50 -14.09
CA LEU A 85 -0.29 -4.71 -13.67
C LEU A 85 -1.24 -3.71 -14.33
N PRO A 86 -2.47 -4.14 -14.65
CA PRO A 86 -3.56 -3.22 -14.95
C PRO A 86 -3.76 -2.21 -13.81
N THR A 87 -4.34 -1.05 -14.11
CA THR A 87 -4.50 0.06 -13.16
C THR A 87 -5.12 -0.37 -11.82
N GLY A 88 -6.13 -1.25 -11.84
CA GLY A 88 -6.76 -1.76 -10.62
C GLY A 88 -5.77 -2.50 -9.70
N GLY A 89 -5.06 -3.50 -10.23
CA GLY A 89 -4.07 -4.27 -9.47
C GLY A 89 -2.86 -3.44 -9.04
N TYR A 90 -2.46 -2.47 -9.86
CA TYR A 90 -1.41 -1.51 -9.50
C TYR A 90 -1.79 -0.68 -8.25
N LEU A 91 -3.03 -0.18 -8.21
CA LEU A 91 -3.49 0.64 -7.09
C LEU A 91 -3.69 -0.19 -5.83
N GLU A 92 -4.26 -1.39 -5.96
CA GLU A 92 -4.50 -2.31 -4.86
C GLU A 92 -3.18 -2.71 -4.18
N LEU A 93 -2.18 -3.15 -4.95
CA LEU A 93 -0.89 -3.59 -4.41
C LEU A 93 0.06 -2.44 -4.08
N GLY A 94 -0.04 -1.32 -4.80
CA GLY A 94 0.88 -0.19 -4.64
C GLY A 94 0.49 0.79 -3.54
N THR A 95 -0.82 1.05 -3.39
CA THR A 95 -1.34 2.10 -2.49
C THR A 95 -2.40 1.60 -1.53
N GLY A 96 -2.98 0.42 -1.76
CA GLY A 96 -4.11 -0.09 -0.98
C GLY A 96 -3.82 -0.14 0.51
N GLU A 97 -2.80 -0.89 0.92
CA GLU A 97 -2.42 -1.05 2.34
C GLU A 97 -2.20 0.31 3.03
N ALA A 98 -1.36 1.18 2.44
CA ALA A 98 -1.06 2.49 3.03
C ALA A 98 -2.28 3.41 3.12
N LEU A 99 -3.22 3.32 2.17
CA LEU A 99 -4.44 4.12 2.18
C LEU A 99 -5.46 3.58 3.19
N THR A 100 -5.60 2.26 3.31
CA THR A 100 -6.42 1.62 4.35
C THR A 100 -5.95 2.05 5.73
N ASP A 101 -4.65 1.95 6.02
CA ASP A 101 -4.07 2.39 7.29
C ASP A 101 -4.33 3.87 7.57
N ALA A 102 -4.22 4.72 6.54
CA ALA A 102 -4.48 6.15 6.66
C ALA A 102 -5.96 6.45 6.96
N ILE A 103 -6.89 5.76 6.28
CA ILE A 103 -8.33 5.93 6.48
C ILE A 103 -8.74 5.43 7.87
N ASP A 104 -8.20 4.29 8.31
CA ASP A 104 -8.43 3.75 9.65
C ASP A 104 -7.93 4.72 10.73
N ALA A 105 -6.75 5.32 10.52
CA ALA A 105 -6.23 6.34 11.40
C ALA A 105 -7.11 7.61 11.44
N VAL A 106 -7.67 8.03 10.30
CA VAL A 106 -8.66 9.14 10.25
C VAL A 106 -9.93 8.79 11.02
N GLY A 107 -10.45 7.56 10.87
CA GLY A 107 -11.66 7.10 11.54
C GLY A 107 -11.53 7.09 13.06
N ASN A 108 -10.34 6.72 13.56
CA ASN A 108 -10.02 6.73 14.99
C ASN A 108 -9.80 8.14 15.54
N PHE A 109 -9.04 8.99 14.83
CA PHE A 109 -8.66 10.31 15.33
C PHE A 109 -9.73 11.40 15.11
N LYS A 110 -10.51 11.31 14.02
CA LYS A 110 -11.55 12.29 13.63
C LYS A 110 -11.03 13.74 13.59
N PRO A 111 -10.06 14.03 12.70
CA PRO A 111 -9.36 15.31 12.68
C PRO A 111 -10.31 16.46 12.37
N LYS A 112 -10.36 17.44 13.27
CA LYS A 112 -11.01 18.74 13.03
C LYS A 112 -10.05 19.86 13.35
N LEU A 113 -9.42 20.39 12.31
CA LEU A 113 -8.58 21.58 12.43
C LEU A 113 -9.45 22.86 12.48
N PRO A 114 -9.04 23.90 13.24
CA PRO A 114 -9.71 25.20 13.24
C PRO A 114 -9.83 25.81 11.83
N PHE A 115 -10.90 26.59 11.62
CA PHE A 115 -11.16 27.43 10.42
C PHE A 115 -11.30 26.70 9.07
N ILE A 116 -11.09 25.40 8.99
CA ILE A 116 -11.25 24.62 7.75
C ILE A 116 -12.37 23.58 7.88
N SER A 117 -12.83 23.03 6.75
CA SER A 117 -13.86 21.98 6.75
C SER A 117 -13.36 20.66 7.34
N VAL A 118 -14.28 19.77 7.76
CA VAL A 118 -13.90 18.43 8.23
C VAL A 118 -13.23 17.65 7.11
N THR A 119 -13.75 17.77 5.87
CA THR A 119 -13.20 17.09 4.69
C THR A 119 -11.77 17.53 4.40
N ASP A 120 -11.48 18.83 4.44
CA ASP A 120 -10.12 19.34 4.19
C ASP A 120 -9.16 18.92 5.30
N SER A 121 -9.62 18.96 6.55
CA SER A 121 -8.86 18.49 7.71
C SER A 121 -8.49 17.00 7.59
N SER A 122 -9.45 16.16 7.18
CA SER A 122 -9.21 14.74 6.88
C SER A 122 -8.22 14.55 5.73
N LEU A 123 -8.34 15.32 4.65
CA LEU A 123 -7.42 15.24 3.51
C LEU A 123 -5.98 15.61 3.90
N ILE A 124 -5.80 16.66 4.70
CA ILE A 124 -4.51 17.07 5.23
C ILE A 124 -3.91 15.96 6.10
N PHE A 125 -4.72 15.37 6.99
CA PHE A 125 -4.28 14.28 7.85
C PHE A 125 -3.80 13.08 7.02
N VAL A 126 -4.58 12.64 6.03
CA VAL A 126 -4.18 11.54 5.13
C VAL A 126 -2.87 11.86 4.43
N ALA A 127 -2.73 13.07 3.89
CA ALA A 127 -1.51 13.50 3.20
C ALA A 127 -0.28 13.47 4.12
N LEU A 128 -0.40 13.96 5.35
CA LEU A 128 0.69 13.94 6.35
C LEU A 128 1.00 12.50 6.79
N TYR A 129 -0.02 11.69 7.03
CA TYR A 129 0.11 10.28 7.44
C TYR A 129 0.86 9.46 6.39
N LEU A 130 0.47 9.57 5.12
CA LEU A 130 1.14 8.88 4.02
C LEU A 130 2.61 9.31 3.87
N LYS A 131 2.92 10.60 4.07
CA LYS A 131 4.30 11.10 4.02
C LYS A 131 5.16 10.61 5.18
N ALA A 132 4.59 10.55 6.38
CA ALA A 132 5.27 10.09 7.59
C ALA A 132 5.56 8.57 7.54
N ASN A 133 4.60 7.78 7.05
CA ASN A 133 4.68 6.31 7.03
C ASN A 133 5.31 5.72 5.76
N ASN A 134 5.72 6.53 4.79
CA ASN A 134 6.36 6.03 3.58
C ASN A 134 7.75 5.43 3.87
N LYS A 135 7.84 4.09 3.92
CA LYS A 135 9.08 3.33 4.16
C LYS A 135 10.20 3.63 3.15
N LYS A 136 9.87 4.13 1.96
CA LYS A 136 10.86 4.51 0.93
C LYS A 136 11.56 5.84 1.23
N ASN A 137 11.00 6.67 2.11
CA ASN A 137 11.61 7.95 2.47
C ASN A 137 12.80 7.75 3.45
N PRO A 138 13.87 8.57 3.34
CA PRO A 138 14.95 8.59 4.33
C PRO A 138 14.41 8.84 5.75
N LEU A 139 15.12 8.31 6.76
CA LEU A 139 14.69 8.41 8.17
C LEU A 139 14.46 9.85 8.63
N PHE A 140 15.38 10.76 8.30
CA PHE A 140 15.24 12.19 8.63
C PHE A 140 13.97 12.81 8.03
N VAL A 141 13.63 12.46 6.79
CA VAL A 141 12.41 12.96 6.12
C VAL A 141 11.17 12.42 6.81
N ARG A 142 11.16 11.12 7.17
CA ARG A 142 10.05 10.51 7.93
C ARG A 142 9.86 11.19 9.28
N GLN A 143 10.93 11.42 10.03
CA GLN A 143 10.88 12.11 11.33
C GLN A 143 10.32 13.53 11.21
N LYS A 144 10.73 14.27 10.17
CA LYS A 144 10.17 15.59 9.88
C LYS A 144 8.65 15.55 9.67
N TRP A 145 8.16 14.61 8.86
CA TRP A 145 6.72 14.48 8.61
C TRP A 145 5.96 13.92 9.81
N GLN A 146 6.59 13.07 10.62
CA GLN A 146 6.04 12.59 11.88
C GLN A 146 5.82 13.75 12.85
N ALA A 147 6.83 14.61 13.03
CA ALA A 147 6.71 15.82 13.86
C ALA A 147 5.61 16.77 13.34
N ALA A 148 5.48 16.92 12.02
CA ALA A 148 4.41 17.71 11.41
C ALA A 148 3.01 17.10 11.67
N LEU A 149 2.90 15.77 11.61
CA LEU A 149 1.65 15.04 11.91
C LEU A 149 1.28 15.18 13.40
N ASP A 150 2.24 15.08 14.30
CA ASP A 150 2.00 15.22 15.74
C ASP A 150 1.61 16.66 16.12
N LEU A 151 2.25 17.65 15.48
CA LEU A 151 1.83 19.06 15.60
C LEU A 151 0.40 19.27 15.09
N PHE A 152 0.04 18.71 13.94
CA PHE A 152 -1.32 18.77 13.40
C PHE A 152 -2.35 18.16 14.37
N LYS A 153 -2.02 17.01 14.99
CA LYS A 153 -2.90 16.38 15.98
C LYS A 153 -3.11 17.30 17.19
N SER A 154 -2.04 17.90 17.70
CA SER A 154 -2.10 18.87 18.80
C SER A 154 -2.97 20.09 18.43
N ASP A 155 -2.84 20.60 17.21
CA ASP A 155 -3.67 21.71 16.72
C ASP A 155 -5.17 21.33 16.63
N CYS A 156 -5.50 20.09 16.26
CA CYS A 156 -6.88 19.60 16.29
C CYS A 156 -7.43 19.48 17.72
N GLU A 157 -6.60 19.04 18.68
CA GLU A 157 -6.98 18.93 20.09
C GLU A 157 -7.26 20.29 20.74
N ASN A 158 -6.69 21.38 20.23
CA ASN A 158 -6.93 22.73 20.75
C ASN A 158 -8.41 23.10 20.76
N ILE A 159 -9.21 22.68 19.77
CA ILE A 159 -10.66 22.96 19.76
C ILE A 159 -11.34 22.34 20.98
N SER A 160 -11.04 21.06 21.23
CA SER A 160 -11.62 20.32 22.36
C SER A 160 -11.14 20.87 23.70
N PHE A 161 -9.87 21.28 23.77
CA PHE A 161 -9.30 21.88 24.96
C PHE A 161 -9.95 23.24 25.28
N LEU A 162 -9.98 24.15 24.31
CA LEU A 162 -10.52 25.50 24.49
C LEU A 162 -12.02 25.43 24.81
N GLY A 163 -12.78 24.57 24.13
CA GLY A 163 -14.20 24.36 24.40
C GLY A 163 -14.50 23.90 25.83
N ARG A 164 -13.59 23.14 26.47
CA ARG A 164 -13.74 22.69 27.86
C ARG A 164 -13.24 23.69 28.90
N LYS A 165 -12.20 24.45 28.57
CA LYS A 165 -11.48 25.29 29.55
C LYS A 165 -11.91 26.76 29.51
N MET A 166 -12.47 27.24 28.41
CA MET A 166 -13.03 28.58 28.34
C MET A 166 -14.31 28.68 29.16
N THR A 167 -14.33 29.61 30.11
CA THR A 167 -15.52 29.92 30.90
C THR A 167 -16.26 31.11 30.30
N ARG A 168 -17.59 31.12 30.41
CA ARG A 168 -18.41 32.28 30.01
C ARG A 168 -18.06 33.55 30.79
N ARG A 169 -17.59 33.41 32.03
CA ARG A 169 -17.12 34.51 32.87
C ARG A 169 -15.63 34.76 32.62
N TYR A 170 -15.29 36.03 32.48
CA TYR A 170 -13.91 36.47 32.37
C TYR A 170 -13.13 36.09 33.63
N LYS A 171 -11.91 35.59 33.44
CA LYS A 171 -10.91 35.41 34.50
C LYS A 171 -9.69 36.30 34.21
N PRO A 172 -9.14 37.01 35.19
CA PRO A 172 -7.87 37.73 35.06
C PRO A 172 -6.72 36.78 34.69
N LYS A 173 -5.66 37.28 34.04
CA LYS A 173 -4.54 36.45 33.55
C LYS A 173 -3.86 35.65 34.66
N GLU A 174 -3.79 36.22 35.85
CA GLU A 174 -3.14 35.64 37.04
C GLU A 174 -3.85 34.38 37.52
N HIS A 175 -5.14 34.24 37.24
CA HIS A 175 -5.99 33.12 37.66
C HIS A 175 -6.27 32.11 36.53
N ARG A 176 -5.58 32.25 35.38
CA ARG A 176 -5.70 31.32 34.24
C ARG A 176 -4.61 30.27 34.29
N LEU A 177 -4.90 29.15 33.62
CA LEU A 177 -3.87 28.15 33.34
C LEU A 177 -2.84 28.78 32.38
N PRO A 178 -1.52 28.69 32.64
CA PRO A 178 -0.49 29.26 31.77
C PRO A 178 -0.55 28.74 30.32
N GLU A 179 -0.99 27.50 30.16
CA GLU A 179 -1.14 26.83 28.86
C GLU A 179 -2.34 27.36 28.06
N LEU A 180 -3.33 27.96 28.72
CA LEU A 180 -4.55 28.46 28.07
C LEU A 180 -4.24 29.57 27.08
N ASP A 181 -3.46 30.57 27.50
CA ASP A 181 -3.15 31.73 26.66
C ASP A 181 -2.29 31.32 25.45
N LYS A 182 -1.33 30.39 25.65
CA LYS A 182 -0.50 29.83 24.55
C LYS A 182 -1.33 29.07 23.52
N ARG A 183 -2.23 28.19 23.97
CA ARG A 183 -3.11 27.43 23.06
C ARG A 183 -4.12 28.33 22.36
N LEU A 184 -4.54 29.41 23.02
CA LEU A 184 -5.43 30.41 22.43
C LEU A 184 -4.73 31.21 21.33
N GLU A 185 -3.50 31.68 21.59
CA GLU A 185 -2.68 32.34 20.57
C GLU A 185 -2.43 31.39 19.38
N ARG A 186 -2.03 30.15 19.67
CA ARG A 186 -1.87 29.11 18.64
C ARG A 186 -3.15 28.89 17.84
N PHE A 187 -4.31 28.86 18.50
CA PHE A 187 -5.60 28.70 17.82
C PHE A 187 -5.83 29.82 16.80
N PHE A 188 -5.67 31.09 17.17
CA PHE A 188 -5.83 32.20 16.22
C PHE A 188 -4.77 32.20 15.11
N ASP A 189 -3.55 31.77 15.41
CA ASP A 189 -2.51 31.62 14.39
C ASP A 189 -2.85 30.57 13.31
N LEU A 190 -3.72 29.60 13.60
CA LEU A 190 -4.18 28.61 12.62
C LEU A 190 -5.15 29.18 11.58
N GLU A 191 -5.65 30.40 11.77
CA GLU A 191 -6.36 31.14 10.72
C GLU A 191 -5.42 31.48 9.56
N LYS A 192 -4.13 31.67 9.87
CA LYS A 192 -3.07 31.76 8.86
C LYS A 192 -2.68 30.36 8.39
N CYS A 193 -2.03 30.26 7.23
CA CYS A 193 -1.58 28.98 6.70
C CYS A 193 -0.55 28.32 7.66
N PRO A 194 -0.86 27.15 8.26
CA PRO A 194 0.06 26.49 9.18
C PRO A 194 1.37 26.08 8.50
N SER A 195 2.47 26.09 9.27
CA SER A 195 3.82 25.80 8.77
C SER A 195 3.93 24.44 8.06
N TYR A 196 3.25 23.41 8.57
CA TYR A 196 3.23 22.09 7.94
C TYR A 196 2.49 22.08 6.60
N LEU A 197 1.48 22.93 6.38
CA LEU A 197 0.81 23.07 5.07
C LEU A 197 1.71 23.78 4.05
N THR A 198 2.43 24.81 4.47
CA THR A 198 3.41 25.51 3.61
C THR A 198 4.49 24.54 3.11
N SER A 199 4.97 23.64 3.98
CA SER A 199 5.94 22.61 3.61
C SER A 199 5.43 21.57 2.60
N MET A 200 4.10 21.49 2.39
CA MET A 200 3.51 20.57 1.42
C MET A 200 3.44 21.14 0.00
N LYS A 201 3.64 22.44 -0.20
CA LYS A 201 3.65 23.05 -1.53
C LYS A 201 4.84 22.50 -2.32
N LYS A 202 4.57 21.71 -3.37
CA LYS A 202 5.58 21.28 -4.33
C LYS A 202 6.17 22.53 -5.00
N PRO A 203 7.48 22.60 -5.29
CA PRO A 203 7.98 23.61 -6.22
C PRO A 203 7.20 23.49 -7.54
N PRO A 204 6.93 24.61 -8.24
CA PRO A 204 6.22 24.58 -9.52
C PRO A 204 6.92 23.58 -10.44
N ILE A 205 6.14 22.66 -11.01
CA ILE A 205 6.64 21.70 -12.00
C ILE A 205 7.21 22.54 -13.15
N PRO A 206 8.51 22.43 -13.48
CA PRO A 206 9.04 23.17 -14.62
C PRO A 206 8.23 22.78 -15.84
N ALA A 207 7.65 23.78 -16.51
CA ALA A 207 6.88 23.56 -17.74
C ALA A 207 7.74 22.71 -18.69
N LYS A 208 7.22 21.57 -19.13
CA LYS A 208 7.89 20.74 -20.13
C LYS A 208 8.23 21.65 -21.31
N ALA A 209 9.52 21.84 -21.57
CA ALA A 209 9.98 22.53 -22.76
C ALA A 209 9.31 21.87 -23.98
N PRO A 210 8.73 22.63 -24.93
CA PRO A 210 8.14 22.04 -26.11
C PRO A 210 9.23 21.26 -26.85
N CYS A 211 8.99 19.95 -27.07
CA CYS A 211 9.81 19.16 -27.98
C CYS A 211 9.85 19.91 -29.31
N LYS A 212 11.04 20.37 -29.71
CA LYS A 212 11.27 20.86 -31.07
C LYS A 212 10.94 19.68 -32.01
N LYS A 213 9.94 19.89 -32.86
CA LYS A 213 9.62 18.99 -33.98
C LYS A 213 10.73 19.04 -35.02
#